data_AF-A0A2N1UL62-F1
#
_entry.id   AF-A0A2N1UL62-F1
#
_cell.length_a   1.000
_cell.length_b   1.000
_cell.length_c   1.000
_cell.angle_alpha   90.00
_cell.angle_beta   90.00
_cell.angle_gamma   90.00
#
_symmetry.space_group_name_H-M   'P 1'
#
loop_
_entity.id
_entity.type
_entity.pdbx_description
1 polymer ?
#
loop_
_entity_poly.entity_id
_entity_poly.type
_entity_poly.pdbx_seq_one_letter_code
_entity_poly.pdbx_strand_id
1 'polypeptide(L)'
;MVVDGLDETAQAIPFTVKWLDSDNGSEFISWHLWRYCKTNRIQPFRGRPYKKNDNAHIDQKNWTHVRKLMGWDRYDTQEAVDAMNNLYKNELRLFMNLFMPSLKLLRKERVGSMLKRVYDKPMTPFERVIASKQGDPVKIAELEKRLESVTHKFAAPPWQI
;
A
#
# COMPACT_ATOMS: atom_id res chain seq x y z
N MET A 1 -16.26 10.30 1.92
CA MET A 1 -16.12 10.66 0.48
C MET A 1 -14.69 10.31 0.02
N VAL A 2 -14.41 10.19 -1.28
CA VAL A 2 -13.08 9.77 -1.79
C VAL A 2 -11.92 10.64 -1.26
N VAL A 3 -12.15 11.94 -1.11
CA VAL A 3 -11.16 12.89 -0.56
C VAL A 3 -10.80 12.56 0.87
N ASP A 4 -11.79 12.23 1.72
CA ASP A 4 -11.54 11.91 3.14
C ASP A 4 -10.65 10.68 3.27
N GLY A 5 -10.93 9.63 2.48
CA GLY A 5 -10.09 8.42 2.48
C GLY A 5 -8.67 8.68 1.98
N LEU A 6 -8.49 9.59 1.01
CA LEU A 6 -7.17 10.01 0.54
C LEU A 6 -6.41 10.82 1.59
N ASP A 7 -7.11 11.72 2.30
CA ASP A 7 -6.51 12.51 3.37
C ASP A 7 -6.07 11.63 4.53
N GLU A 8 -6.95 10.73 5.00
CA GLU A 8 -6.61 9.72 6.00
C GLU A 8 -5.40 8.89 5.57
N THR A 9 -5.36 8.45 4.31
CA THR A 9 -4.25 7.65 3.78
C THR A 9 -2.95 8.47 3.74
N ALA A 10 -3.00 9.73 3.29
CA ALA A 10 -1.85 10.62 3.21
C ALA A 10 -1.26 10.92 4.60
N GLN A 11 -2.12 11.06 5.62
CA GLN A 11 -1.69 11.19 7.01
C GLN A 11 -1.04 9.90 7.52
N ALA A 12 -1.48 8.73 7.06
CA ALA A 12 -1.03 7.44 7.56
C ALA A 12 0.28 6.93 6.92
N ILE A 13 0.60 7.33 5.69
CA ILE A 13 1.81 6.89 4.99
C ILE A 13 3.06 7.69 5.40
N PRO A 14 4.23 7.03 5.49
CA PRO A 14 5.45 7.65 5.99
C PRO A 14 6.23 8.41 4.90
N PHE A 15 5.59 8.90 3.83
CA PHE A 15 6.24 9.64 2.76
C PHE A 15 5.27 10.56 2.02
N THR A 16 5.78 11.59 1.38
CA THR A 16 4.94 12.53 0.61
C THR A 16 4.43 11.89 -0.69
N VAL A 17 3.12 11.93 -0.89
CA VAL A 17 2.50 11.57 -2.17
C VAL A 17 2.80 12.66 -3.17
N LYS A 18 3.50 12.32 -4.24
CA LYS A 18 3.74 13.25 -5.33
C LYS A 18 2.60 13.17 -6.34
N TRP A 19 2.21 11.97 -6.75
CA TRP A 19 1.37 11.74 -7.91
C TRP A 19 0.22 10.78 -7.51
N LEU A 20 -0.96 10.98 -8.09
CA LEU A 20 -2.14 10.13 -7.90
C LEU A 20 -2.62 9.66 -9.27
N ASP A 21 -2.62 8.35 -9.51
CA ASP A 21 -3.14 7.75 -10.74
C ASP A 21 -4.46 7.04 -10.44
N SER A 22 -5.55 7.48 -11.08
CA SER A 22 -6.88 6.93 -10.89
C SER A 22 -7.45 6.32 -12.16
N ASP A 23 -8.43 5.44 -11.95
CA ASP A 23 -9.40 5.04 -12.98
C ASP A 23 -10.18 6.27 -13.48
N ASN A 24 -10.88 6.09 -14.60
CA ASN A 24 -11.89 7.01 -15.15
C ASN A 24 -13.27 6.90 -14.47
N GLY A 25 -13.39 6.25 -13.30
CA GLY A 25 -14.60 6.24 -12.46
C GLY A 25 -15.04 7.65 -12.09
N SER A 26 -16.35 7.91 -12.12
CA SER A 26 -16.91 9.25 -11.89
C SER A 26 -16.62 9.79 -10.48
N GLU A 27 -16.42 8.90 -9.51
CA GLU A 27 -16.02 9.23 -8.15
C GLU A 27 -14.63 9.89 -8.06
N PHE A 28 -13.74 9.61 -9.02
CA PHE A 28 -12.40 10.19 -9.13
C PHE A 28 -12.35 11.39 -10.08
N ILE A 29 -13.37 11.58 -10.92
CA ILE A 29 -13.50 12.74 -11.82
C ILE A 29 -14.40 13.79 -11.14
N SER A 30 -13.99 14.26 -9.96
CA SER A 30 -14.73 15.27 -9.19
C SER A 30 -13.90 16.54 -8.97
N TRP A 31 -14.58 17.69 -8.92
CA TRP A 31 -13.94 18.97 -8.58
C TRP A 31 -13.25 18.88 -7.20
N HIS A 32 -13.88 18.19 -6.24
CA HIS A 32 -13.35 18.04 -4.89
C HIS A 32 -11.99 17.36 -4.88
N LEU A 33 -11.83 16.28 -5.66
CA LEU A 33 -10.54 15.59 -5.77
C LEU A 33 -9.49 16.48 -6.46
N TRP A 34 -9.86 17.18 -7.53
CA TRP A 34 -8.95 18.09 -8.20
C TRP A 34 -8.44 19.20 -7.28
N ARG A 35 -9.32 19.82 -6.48
CA ARG A 35 -8.91 20.84 -5.50
C ARG A 35 -8.01 20.26 -4.43
N TYR A 36 -8.35 19.09 -3.87
CA TYR A 36 -7.52 18.42 -2.89
C TYR A 36 -6.10 18.17 -3.43
N CYS A 37 -5.98 17.64 -4.65
CA CYS A 37 -4.70 17.42 -5.30
C CYS A 37 -3.92 18.72 -5.53
N LYS A 38 -4.59 19.79 -5.98
CA LYS A 38 -3.96 21.11 -6.17
C LYS A 38 -3.44 21.70 -4.86
N THR A 39 -4.24 21.67 -3.80
CA THR A 39 -3.86 22.17 -2.47
C THR A 39 -2.65 21.41 -1.92
N ASN A 40 -2.63 20.09 -2.06
CA ASN A 40 -1.57 19.23 -1.55
C ASN A 40 -0.38 19.05 -2.51
N ARG A 41 -0.37 19.76 -3.65
CA ARG A 41 0.67 19.65 -4.70
C ARG A 41 0.85 18.21 -5.21
N ILE A 42 -0.24 17.46 -5.25
CA ILE A 42 -0.30 16.11 -5.82
C ILE A 42 -0.66 16.25 -7.30
N GLN A 43 0.15 15.67 -8.17
CA GLN A 43 -0.14 15.64 -9.61
C GLN A 43 -1.12 14.51 -9.93
N PRO A 44 -2.35 14.80 -10.38
CA PRO A 44 -3.27 13.77 -10.83
C PRO A 44 -2.89 13.27 -12.23
N PHE A 45 -2.98 11.96 -12.42
CA PHE A 45 -2.92 11.24 -13.68
C PHE A 45 -4.17 10.39 -13.84
N ARG A 46 -4.46 10.04 -15.08
CA ARG A 46 -5.56 9.15 -15.44
C ARG A 46 -5.05 8.04 -16.34
N GLY A 47 -5.56 6.84 -16.12
CA GLY A 47 -5.40 5.73 -17.05
C GLY A 47 -5.97 6.06 -18.44
N ARG A 48 -5.36 5.50 -19.49
CA ARG A 48 -5.86 5.72 -20.85
C ARG A 48 -7.23 5.05 -21.02
N PRO A 49 -8.17 5.67 -21.76
CA PRO A 49 -9.45 5.03 -22.06
C PRO A 49 -9.24 3.62 -22.65
N TYR A 50 -9.97 2.65 -22.09
CA TYR A 50 -9.98 1.24 -22.54
C TYR A 50 -8.65 0.47 -22.42
N LYS A 51 -7.70 0.94 -21.60
CA LYS A 51 -6.43 0.23 -21.32
C LYS A 51 -6.45 -0.44 -19.94
N LYS A 52 -6.99 -1.66 -19.89
CA LYS A 52 -7.09 -2.49 -18.66
C LYS A 52 -5.76 -2.70 -17.92
N ASN A 53 -4.63 -2.68 -18.63
CA ASN A 53 -3.32 -2.97 -18.03
C ASN A 53 -2.68 -1.77 -17.30
N ASP A 54 -3.27 -0.58 -17.37
CA ASP A 54 -2.69 0.61 -16.72
C ASP A 54 -2.78 0.48 -15.18
N ASN A 55 -3.77 -0.26 -14.64
CA ASN A 55 -3.99 -0.48 -13.21
C ASN A 55 -3.54 -1.86 -12.69
N ALA A 56 -2.73 -2.61 -13.46
CA ALA A 56 -2.41 -4.01 -13.15
C ALA A 56 -1.79 -4.23 -11.76
N HIS A 57 -1.02 -3.25 -11.26
CA HIS A 57 -0.45 -3.31 -9.90
C HIS A 57 -1.51 -3.18 -8.80
N ILE A 58 -2.53 -2.32 -9.00
CA ILE A 58 -3.66 -2.18 -8.09
C ILE A 58 -4.52 -3.44 -8.13
N ASP A 59 -4.78 -4.01 -9.31
CA ASP A 59 -5.53 -5.26 -9.44
C ASP A 59 -4.84 -6.44 -8.73
N GLN A 60 -3.52 -6.54 -8.83
CA GLN A 60 -2.73 -7.53 -8.10
C GLN A 60 -2.87 -7.35 -6.57
N LYS A 61 -2.89 -6.10 -6.10
CA LYS A 61 -3.09 -5.78 -4.68
C LYS A 61 -4.51 -6.08 -4.23
N ASN A 62 -5.53 -5.77 -5.02
CA ASN A 62 -6.92 -6.11 -4.73
C ASN A 62 -7.11 -7.63 -4.58
N TRP A 63 -6.45 -8.43 -5.41
CA TRP A 63 -6.50 -9.88 -5.27
C TRP A 63 -5.87 -10.36 -3.95
N THR A 64 -4.67 -9.87 -3.61
CA THR A 64 -3.92 -10.32 -2.43
C THR A 64 -4.43 -9.74 -1.11
N HIS A 65 -4.82 -8.46 -1.08
CA HIS A 65 -5.11 -7.70 0.14
C HIS A 65 -6.62 -7.59 0.41
N VAL A 66 -7.48 -7.87 -0.57
CA VAL A 66 -8.93 -7.81 -0.38
C VAL A 66 -9.54 -9.19 -0.60
N ARG A 67 -9.49 -9.73 -1.83
CA ARG A 67 -10.24 -10.96 -2.18
C ARG A 67 -9.77 -12.20 -1.42
N LYS A 68 -8.47 -12.33 -1.17
CA LYS A 68 -7.94 -13.44 -0.37
C LYS A 68 -8.36 -13.41 1.10
N LEU A 69 -8.72 -12.25 1.63
CA LEU A 69 -9.05 -12.08 3.04
C LEU A 69 -10.57 -12.02 3.27
N MET A 70 -11.28 -11.30 2.40
CA MET A 70 -12.71 -11.03 2.54
C MET A 70 -13.58 -11.86 1.58
N GLY A 71 -12.99 -12.63 0.68
CA GLY A 71 -13.75 -13.37 -0.33
C GLY A 71 -14.41 -12.47 -1.36
N TRP A 72 -15.63 -12.85 -1.77
CA TRP A 72 -16.39 -12.22 -2.86
C TRP A 72 -17.78 -11.73 -2.42
N ASP A 73 -18.12 -11.88 -1.14
CA ASP A 73 -19.44 -11.53 -0.64
C ASP A 73 -19.62 -10.02 -0.56
N ARG A 74 -20.89 -9.60 -0.66
CA ARG A 74 -21.27 -8.20 -0.51
C ARG A 74 -21.57 -7.91 0.95
N TYR A 75 -20.79 -7.02 1.54
CA TYR A 75 -21.03 -6.47 2.88
C TYR A 75 -21.79 -5.15 2.73
N ASP A 76 -23.07 -5.12 3.13
CA ASP A 76 -23.97 -3.99 2.94
C ASP A 76 -24.51 -3.39 4.26
N THR A 77 -24.02 -3.88 5.41
CA THR A 77 -24.31 -3.30 6.73
C THR A 77 -23.23 -2.34 7.17
N GLN A 78 -23.62 -1.28 7.90
CA GLN A 78 -22.67 -0.28 8.41
C GLN A 78 -21.68 -0.93 9.38
N GLU A 79 -22.15 -1.87 10.20
CA GLU A 79 -21.34 -2.61 11.17
C GLU A 79 -20.22 -3.39 10.46
N ALA A 80 -20.51 -4.02 9.32
CA ALA A 80 -19.50 -4.72 8.54
C ALA A 80 -18.49 -3.75 7.94
N VAL A 81 -18.93 -2.60 7.41
CA VAL A 81 -18.04 -1.57 6.88
C VAL A 81 -17.10 -1.04 7.97
N ASP A 82 -17.63 -0.77 9.17
CA ASP A 82 -16.84 -0.25 10.29
C ASP A 82 -15.82 -1.28 10.80
N ALA A 83 -16.23 -2.55 10.93
CA ALA A 83 -15.33 -3.65 11.29
C ALA A 83 -14.20 -3.83 10.27
N MET A 84 -14.52 -3.78 8.96
CA MET A 84 -13.52 -3.85 7.90
C MET A 84 -12.55 -2.67 7.98
N ASN A 85 -13.07 -1.44 8.09
CA ASN A 85 -12.24 -0.24 8.19
C ASN A 85 -11.30 -0.30 9.39
N ASN A 86 -11.78 -0.79 10.54
CA ASN A 86 -10.94 -0.98 11.73
C ASN A 86 -9.79 -1.95 11.45
N LEU A 87 -10.10 -3.13 10.89
CA LEU A 87 -9.12 -4.16 10.55
C LEU A 87 -8.05 -3.66 9.58
N TYR A 88 -8.45 -2.94 8.52
CA TYR A 88 -7.53 -2.40 7.54
C TYR A 88 -6.64 -1.31 8.15
N LYS A 89 -7.18 -0.42 8.99
CA LYS A 89 -6.43 0.70 9.59
C LYS A 89 -5.39 0.23 10.60
N ASN A 90 -5.72 -0.77 11.42
CA ASN A 90 -4.96 -1.14 12.61
C ASN A 90 -4.06 -2.36 12.42
N GLU A 91 -4.61 -3.53 12.07
CA GLU A 91 -3.85 -4.78 12.03
C GLU A 91 -3.28 -5.05 10.63
N LEU A 92 -4.15 -5.04 9.61
CA LEU A 92 -3.77 -5.56 8.31
C LEU A 92 -2.74 -4.68 7.61
N ARG A 93 -2.88 -3.35 7.72
CA ARG A 93 -1.88 -2.41 7.20
C ARG A 93 -0.51 -2.63 7.85
N LEU A 94 -0.45 -2.84 9.17
CA LEU A 94 0.82 -3.07 9.86
C LEU A 94 1.41 -4.41 9.47
N PHE A 95 0.60 -5.47 9.44
CA PHE A 95 1.03 -6.80 9.01
C PHE A 95 1.65 -6.78 7.60
N MET A 96 0.94 -6.19 6.64
CA MET A 96 1.35 -6.14 5.24
C MET A 96 2.60 -5.28 4.99
N ASN A 97 2.78 -4.20 5.76
CA ASN A 97 3.87 -3.24 5.52
C ASN A 97 5.11 -3.48 6.39
N LEU A 98 4.95 -3.99 7.60
CA LEU A 98 6.05 -4.19 8.56
C LEU A 98 6.58 -5.62 8.56
N PHE A 99 5.76 -6.62 8.23
CA PHE A 99 6.12 -8.04 8.42
C PHE A 99 6.18 -8.85 7.12
N MET A 100 5.46 -8.45 6.06
CA MET A 100 5.45 -9.22 4.83
C MET A 100 6.49 -8.72 3.80
N PRO A 101 7.57 -9.49 3.55
CA PRO A 101 8.55 -9.14 2.54
C PRO A 101 7.96 -9.27 1.13
N SER A 102 8.39 -8.38 0.24
CA SER A 102 8.01 -8.39 -1.17
C SER A 102 9.25 -8.41 -2.07
N LEU A 103 9.15 -9.15 -3.19
CA LEU A 103 10.17 -9.18 -4.23
C LEU A 103 9.93 -8.03 -5.22
N LYS A 104 10.91 -7.15 -5.35
CA LYS A 104 10.89 -6.09 -6.37
C LYS A 104 11.58 -6.61 -7.63
N LEU A 105 10.88 -6.57 -8.77
CA LEU A 105 11.50 -6.86 -10.05
C LEU A 105 12.45 -5.72 -10.42
N LEU A 106 13.74 -5.99 -10.57
CA LEU A 106 14.75 -4.99 -10.92
C LEU A 106 14.82 -4.79 -12.43
N ARG A 107 14.90 -5.89 -13.19
CA ARG A 107 14.97 -5.85 -14.64
C ARG A 107 14.54 -7.16 -15.28
N LYS A 108 14.27 -7.08 -16.58
CA LYS A 108 13.98 -8.23 -17.44
C LYS A 108 15.07 -8.29 -18.51
N GLU A 109 15.71 -9.43 -18.66
CA GLU A 109 16.77 -9.68 -19.64
C GLU A 109 16.25 -10.72 -20.64
N ARG A 110 16.38 -10.46 -21.94
CA ARG A 110 16.06 -11.44 -22.98
C ARG A 110 17.33 -12.19 -23.36
N VAL A 111 17.33 -13.51 -23.20
CA VAL A 111 18.43 -14.40 -23.56
C VAL A 111 17.91 -15.37 -24.62
N GLY A 112 18.21 -15.08 -25.90
CA GLY A 112 17.60 -15.77 -27.03
C GLY A 112 16.07 -15.64 -27.01
N SER A 113 15.36 -16.77 -26.99
CA SER A 113 13.91 -16.82 -26.87
C SER A 113 13.37 -16.64 -25.44
N MET A 114 14.23 -16.77 -24.42
CA MET A 114 13.82 -16.76 -23.00
C MET A 114 13.83 -15.36 -22.40
N LEU A 115 12.86 -15.08 -21.51
CA LEU A 115 12.82 -13.87 -20.69
C LEU A 115 13.23 -14.18 -19.25
N LYS A 116 14.43 -13.79 -18.86
CA LYS A 116 14.94 -13.90 -17.49
C LYS A 116 14.51 -12.67 -16.68
N ARG A 117 14.02 -12.89 -15.46
CA ARG A 117 13.64 -11.83 -14.53
C ARG A 117 14.63 -11.80 -13.38
N VAL A 118 15.20 -10.63 -13.11
CA VAL A 118 16.13 -10.41 -12.00
C VAL A 118 15.38 -9.66 -10.90
N TYR A 119 15.29 -10.29 -9.73
CA TYR A 119 14.60 -9.74 -8.57
C TYR A 119 15.60 -9.24 -7.54
N ASP A 120 15.17 -8.25 -6.78
CA ASP A 120 15.86 -7.74 -5.61
C ASP A 120 15.73 -8.73 -4.43
N LYS A 121 16.52 -8.50 -3.38
CA LYS A 121 16.34 -9.21 -2.10
C LYS A 121 14.91 -8.97 -1.57
N PRO A 122 14.30 -9.99 -0.93
CA PRO A 122 13.03 -9.81 -0.24
C PRO A 122 13.20 -8.75 0.85
N MET A 123 12.36 -7.72 0.81
CA MET A 123 12.31 -6.67 1.83
C MET A 123 10.86 -6.25 2.05
N THR A 124 10.50 -5.93 3.28
CA THR A 124 9.18 -5.38 3.62
C THR A 124 9.01 -3.99 3.01
N PRO A 125 7.78 -3.54 2.75
CA PRO A 125 7.54 -2.18 2.31
C PRO A 125 8.19 -1.13 3.22
N PHE A 126 8.19 -1.36 4.54
CA PHE A 126 8.80 -0.47 5.51
C PHE A 126 10.34 -0.40 5.39
N GLU A 127 11.02 -1.54 5.27
CA GLU A 127 12.47 -1.58 5.02
C GLU A 127 12.84 -0.83 3.74
N ARG A 128 12.00 -0.92 2.70
CA ARG A 128 12.21 -0.17 1.44
C ARG A 128 12.04 1.33 1.62
N VAL A 129 11.11 1.78 2.46
CA VAL A 129 10.95 3.21 2.80
C VAL A 129 12.19 3.71 3.53
N ILE A 130 12.68 2.99 4.54
CA ILE A 130 13.92 3.33 5.25
C ILE A 130 15.10 3.41 4.27
N ALA A 131 15.28 2.38 3.44
CA ALA A 131 16.36 2.33 2.46
C ALA A 131 16.29 3.45 1.41
N SER A 132 15.09 3.96 1.10
CA SER A 132 14.90 5.06 0.16
C SER A 132 15.36 6.41 0.70
N LYS A 133 15.42 6.59 2.02
CA LYS A 133 15.68 7.87 2.71
C LYS A 133 14.71 9.01 2.33
N GLN A 134 13.54 8.67 1.80
CA GLN A 134 12.51 9.64 1.40
C GLN A 134 11.31 9.66 2.35
N GLY A 135 11.36 8.90 3.43
CA GLY A 135 10.29 8.88 4.41
C GLY A 135 10.39 9.99 5.44
N ASP A 136 9.26 10.33 6.03
CA ASP A 136 9.13 11.24 7.16
C ASP A 136 9.77 10.60 8.40
N PRO A 137 10.84 11.18 8.97
CA PRO A 137 11.53 10.61 10.12
C PRO A 137 10.63 10.39 11.34
N VAL A 138 9.64 11.25 11.57
CA VAL A 138 8.74 11.14 12.74
C VAL A 138 7.87 9.89 12.60
N LYS A 139 7.23 9.73 11.43
CA LYS A 139 6.38 8.56 11.15
C LYS A 139 7.17 7.27 11.07
N ILE A 140 8.41 7.32 10.56
CA ILE A 140 9.31 6.16 10.59
C ILE A 140 9.56 5.73 12.03
N ALA A 141 9.97 6.65 12.91
CA ALA A 141 10.26 6.33 14.31
C ALA A 141 9.03 5.76 15.05
N GLU A 142 7.83 6.27 14.76
CA GLU A 142 6.57 5.70 15.29
C GLU A 142 6.35 4.25 14.83
N LEU A 143 6.60 3.96 13.56
CA LEU A 143 6.48 2.61 13.00
C LEU A 143 7.56 1.66 13.52
N GLU A 144 8.80 2.14 13.75
CA GLU A 144 9.86 1.37 14.40
C GLU A 144 9.47 0.98 15.81
N LYS A 145 9.02 1.95 16.62
CA LYS A 145 8.53 1.69 17.98
C LYS A 145 7.37 0.70 17.99
N ARG A 146 6.47 0.79 17.00
CA ARG A 146 5.36 -0.16 16.86
C ARG A 146 5.88 -1.55 16.53
N LEU A 147 6.81 -1.69 15.59
CA LEU A 147 7.44 -2.96 15.24
C LEU A 147 8.11 -3.61 16.45
N GLU A 148 8.93 -2.86 17.19
CA GLU A 148 9.60 -3.33 18.41
C GLU A 148 8.61 -3.81 19.48
N SER A 149 7.53 -3.04 19.70
CA SER A 149 6.50 -3.40 20.69
C SER A 149 5.80 -4.73 20.40
N VAL A 150 5.76 -5.13 19.12
CA VAL A 150 5.15 -6.39 18.68
C VAL A 150 6.19 -7.51 18.70
N THR A 151 7.41 -7.29 18.19
CA THR A 151 8.46 -8.31 18.13
C THR A 151 8.96 -8.70 19.52
N HIS A 152 9.06 -7.77 20.47
CA HIS A 152 9.46 -8.06 21.85
C HIS A 152 8.50 -9.05 22.54
N LYS A 153 7.22 -9.10 22.14
CA LYS A 153 6.24 -10.04 22.70
C LYS A 153 6.44 -11.48 22.19
N PHE A 154 7.20 -11.66 21.11
CA PHE A 154 7.45 -12.95 20.47
C PHE A 154 8.94 -13.34 20.48
N ALA A 155 9.79 -12.57 21.15
CA ALA A 155 11.18 -12.97 21.39
C ALA A 155 11.18 -14.22 22.29
N ALA A 156 11.59 -15.36 21.74
CA ALA A 156 11.79 -16.57 22.53
C ALA A 156 12.85 -16.29 23.62
N PRO A 157 12.67 -16.80 24.85
CA PRO A 157 13.71 -16.69 25.87
C PRO A 157 14.99 -17.39 25.38
N PRO A 158 16.18 -16.88 25.74
CA PRO A 158 17.47 -17.29 25.17
C PRO A 158 17.92 -18.73 25.47
N TRP A 159 17.05 -19.62 25.98
CA TRP A 159 17.40 -20.96 26.46
C TRP A 159 16.56 -22.11 25.85
N GLN A 160 16.27 -22.04 24.55
CA GLN A 160 15.76 -23.21 23.81
C GLN A 160 16.61 -23.43 22.54
N ILE A 161 17.85 -23.89 22.75
CA ILE A 161 18.64 -24.70 21.81
C ILE A 161 19.37 -25.75 22.66
#